data_AF-A0A3D3FC61-F1
#
_entry.id   AF-A0A3D3FC61-F1
#
_cell.length_a   1.000
_cell.length_b   1.000
_cell.length_c   1.000
_cell.angle_alpha   90.00
_cell.angle_beta   90.00
_cell.angle_gamma   90.00
#
_symmetry.space_group_name_H-M   'P 1'
#
loop_
_entity.id
_entity.type
_entity.pdbx_description
1 polymer ?
#
loop_
_entity_poly.entity_id
_entity_poly.type
_entity_poly.pdbx_seq_one_letter_code
_entity_poly.pdbx_strand_id
1 'polypeptide(L)'
;MIEVSHLTKRYGPNTALVDVNFSVEGSGVVGFLGPNGAGKSTTMNIITGYLSATSGTVNVEGHDILDDADEAKRNIGYLPELPPLYMDMTVEEYLGFLFDLKKVQKSKKEHIGQICRRTGIDQVYTRLIGNLSKGYRQRVGLAQALLGDPPVLILDEPTVGLDPKQIIEIRNLIKTLGKTHTVILSSHILQEIEVTCGRIIIINNGKVVADGTQEELAETVEPQRLLVEIEAPKAEVQESLKNLPHVEDSELMGEAEPGVWKFSLKECGDTRREVFQMCKNEDWTLLSMSGRHNTLEDIFLRLTNGTVDNRIGDRSGKSGNSKNVRSTVANAVGYTVPETDEDLAREQDGKADNDASVKEDS
;
A
#
# COMPACT_ATOMS: atom_id res chain seq x y z
N MET A 1 10.18 20.65 1.26
CA MET A 1 11.14 19.54 1.33
C MET A 1 10.98 18.76 2.64
N ILE A 2 11.01 17.43 2.56
CA ILE A 2 11.15 16.52 3.71
C ILE A 2 12.44 15.74 3.52
N GLU A 3 13.25 15.61 4.57
CA GLU A 3 14.46 14.81 4.58
C GLU A 3 14.49 13.92 5.82
N VAL A 4 14.61 12.62 5.60
CA VAL A 4 14.69 11.58 6.63
C VAL A 4 16.06 10.94 6.54
N SER A 5 16.85 11.06 7.61
CA SER A 5 18.24 10.58 7.65
C SER A 5 18.46 9.59 8.80
N HIS A 6 18.97 8.41 8.47
CA HIS A 6 19.32 7.33 9.39
C HIS A 6 18.22 6.97 10.41
N LEU A 7 16.96 7.07 9.98
CA LEU A 7 15.82 6.98 10.88
C LEU A 7 15.64 5.56 11.41
N THR A 8 15.72 5.40 12.72
CA THR A 8 15.56 4.12 13.41
C THR A 8 14.57 4.26 14.55
N LYS A 9 13.68 3.28 14.69
CA LYS A 9 12.70 3.21 15.79
C LYS A 9 12.67 1.83 16.41
N ARG A 10 12.88 1.78 17.72
CA ARG A 10 12.78 0.59 18.56
C ARG A 10 11.67 0.74 19.60
N TYR A 11 10.92 -0.34 19.80
CA TYR A 11 9.94 -0.54 20.85
C TYR A 11 10.41 -1.71 21.73
N GLY A 12 11.20 -1.39 22.77
CA GLY A 12 11.88 -2.41 23.57
C GLY A 12 12.76 -3.30 22.68
N PRO A 13 12.55 -4.63 22.65
CA PRO A 13 13.34 -5.54 21.81
C PRO A 13 12.99 -5.46 20.32
N ASN A 14 11.81 -4.97 19.97
CA ASN A 14 11.32 -4.98 18.58
C ASN A 14 11.80 -3.72 17.85
N THR A 15 12.45 -3.89 16.70
CA THR A 15 12.88 -2.77 15.85
C THR A 15 11.88 -2.58 14.72
N ALA A 16 11.15 -1.47 14.74
CA ALA A 16 10.11 -1.17 13.76
C ALA A 16 10.66 -0.47 12.51
N LEU A 17 11.70 0.34 12.65
CA LEU A 17 12.41 1.00 11.54
C LEU A 17 13.90 0.81 11.72
N VAL A 18 14.61 0.53 10.63
CA VAL A 18 16.05 0.26 10.58
C VAL A 18 16.66 1.12 9.49
N ASP A 19 17.38 2.18 9.89
CA ASP A 19 18.19 3.02 8.99
C ASP A 19 17.43 3.47 7.74
N VAL A 20 16.24 4.03 7.94
CA VAL A 20 15.40 4.56 6.86
C VAL A 20 15.96 5.90 6.40
N ASN A 21 16.22 6.02 5.10
CA ASN A 21 16.77 7.20 4.46
C ASN A 21 15.95 7.52 3.20
N PHE A 22 15.43 8.74 3.10
CA PHE A 22 14.82 9.26 1.88
C PHE A 22 14.60 10.76 1.97
N SER A 23 14.51 11.43 0.81
CA SER A 23 14.12 12.83 0.72
C SER A 23 12.99 13.01 -0.30
N VAL A 24 12.12 13.97 -0.02
CA VAL A 24 11.02 14.38 -0.91
C VAL A 24 11.09 15.89 -1.12
N GLU A 25 11.23 16.29 -2.37
CA GLU A 25 11.37 17.68 -2.80
C GLU A 25 10.32 18.04 -3.85
N GLY A 26 10.00 19.34 -3.92
CA GLY A 26 9.07 19.88 -4.90
C GLY A 26 7.61 19.46 -4.70
N SER A 27 6.74 19.94 -5.60
CA SER A 27 5.34 19.52 -5.65
C SER A 27 5.22 18.16 -6.35
N GLY A 28 4.44 17.26 -5.77
CA GLY A 28 4.19 15.94 -6.34
C GLY A 28 3.58 15.00 -5.32
N VAL A 29 3.19 13.81 -5.78
CA VAL A 29 2.72 12.74 -4.89
C VAL A 29 3.74 11.61 -4.89
N VAL A 30 4.29 11.35 -3.71
CA VAL A 30 5.17 10.22 -3.43
C VAL A 30 4.37 9.14 -2.70
N GLY A 31 4.36 7.95 -3.27
CA GLY A 31 3.74 6.78 -2.66
C GLY A 31 4.68 6.12 -1.67
N PHE A 32 4.23 5.86 -0.45
CA PHE A 32 4.95 5.09 0.55
C PHE A 32 4.27 3.73 0.71
N LEU A 33 4.77 2.75 -0.05
CA LEU A 33 4.14 1.45 -0.25
C LEU A 33 4.79 0.38 0.62
N GLY A 34 4.01 -0.50 1.22
CA GLY A 34 4.55 -1.58 2.06
C GLY A 34 3.45 -2.47 2.62
N PRO A 35 3.72 -3.73 2.97
CA PRO A 35 2.75 -4.58 3.64
C PRO A 35 2.41 -4.07 5.05
N ASN A 36 1.40 -4.66 5.68
CA ASN A 36 1.07 -4.36 7.07
C ASN A 36 2.24 -4.73 7.99
N GLY A 37 2.55 -3.86 8.94
CA GLY A 37 3.70 -4.05 9.83
C GLY A 37 5.06 -3.68 9.22
N ALA A 38 5.12 -3.21 7.97
CA ALA A 38 6.38 -2.81 7.34
C ALA A 38 7.03 -1.55 7.93
N GLY A 39 6.30 -0.78 8.75
CA GLY A 39 6.79 0.45 9.37
C GLY A 39 6.15 1.74 8.83
N LYS A 40 5.19 1.68 7.89
CA LYS A 40 4.52 2.85 7.28
C LYS A 40 4.02 3.86 8.30
N SER A 41 3.05 3.48 9.15
CA SER A 41 2.47 4.38 10.15
C SER A 41 3.49 4.82 11.20
N THR A 42 4.49 4.00 11.53
CA THR A 42 5.60 4.41 12.41
C THR A 42 6.41 5.53 11.78
N THR A 43 6.75 5.42 10.49
CA THR A 43 7.44 6.47 9.73
C THR A 43 6.58 7.73 9.66
N MET A 44 5.30 7.63 9.29
CA MET A 44 4.40 8.78 9.21
C MET A 44 4.28 9.50 10.55
N ASN A 45 4.11 8.76 11.65
CA ASN A 45 4.03 9.33 13.00
C ASN A 45 5.32 10.03 13.44
N ILE A 46 6.48 9.57 12.98
CA ILE A 46 7.75 10.24 13.32
C ILE A 46 7.90 11.54 12.52
N ILE A 47 7.59 11.52 11.23
CA ILE A 47 7.68 12.72 10.39
C ILE A 47 6.72 13.82 10.87
N THR A 48 5.55 13.44 11.39
CA THR A 48 4.57 14.39 11.93
C THR A 48 4.85 14.82 13.38
N GLY A 49 5.88 14.25 14.02
CA GLY A 49 6.24 14.52 15.40
C GLY A 49 5.24 13.97 16.44
N TYR A 50 4.40 13.01 16.05
CA TYR A 50 3.54 12.24 16.97
C TYR A 50 4.36 11.25 17.81
N LEU A 51 5.47 10.79 17.25
CA LEU A 51 6.36 9.80 17.83
C LEU A 51 7.80 10.25 17.66
N SER A 52 8.60 10.18 18.72
CA SER A 52 10.04 10.41 18.60
C SER A 52 10.75 9.22 17.94
N ALA A 53 11.79 9.49 17.15
CA ALA A 53 12.72 8.46 16.69
C ALA A 53 13.52 7.88 17.87
N THR A 54 14.09 6.69 17.70
CA THR A 54 15.15 6.20 18.61
C THR A 54 16.50 6.81 18.25
N SER A 55 16.77 6.95 16.95
CA SER A 55 17.92 7.67 16.40
C SER A 55 17.62 8.11 14.96
N GLY A 56 18.47 8.98 14.42
CA GLY A 56 18.25 9.63 13.13
C GLY A 56 17.51 10.96 13.28
N THR A 57 17.35 11.66 12.17
CA THR A 57 16.75 13.00 12.13
C THR A 57 15.68 13.08 11.05
N VAL A 58 14.74 14.01 11.24
CA VAL A 58 13.73 14.35 10.24
C VAL A 58 13.65 15.86 10.13
N ASN A 59 13.96 16.39 8.96
CA ASN A 59 13.83 17.80 8.63
C ASN A 59 12.62 18.04 7.73
N VAL A 60 11.83 19.06 8.03
CA VAL A 60 10.69 19.48 7.22
C VAL A 60 10.78 20.98 6.95
N GLU A 61 10.89 21.35 5.68
CA GLU A 61 11.13 22.72 5.22
C GLU A 61 12.31 23.40 5.93
N GLY A 62 13.38 22.64 6.20
CA GLY A 62 14.59 23.12 6.86
C GLY A 62 14.52 23.19 8.40
N HIS A 63 13.43 22.70 9.01
CA HIS A 63 13.26 22.63 10.46
C HIS A 63 13.30 21.17 10.95
N ASP A 64 14.11 20.89 11.95
CA ASP A 64 14.13 19.56 12.57
C ASP A 64 12.85 19.33 13.38
N ILE A 65 12.23 18.15 13.25
CA ILE A 65 10.94 17.83 13.87
C ILE A 65 10.99 17.76 15.41
N LEU A 66 12.19 17.59 15.99
CA LEU A 66 12.42 17.54 17.44
C LEU A 66 12.89 18.90 17.96
N ASP A 67 13.90 19.50 17.32
CA ASP A 67 14.52 20.74 17.83
C ASP A 67 13.67 21.99 17.51
N ASP A 68 13.09 22.06 16.31
CA ASP A 68 12.26 23.17 15.81
C ASP A 68 10.80 22.72 15.58
N ALA A 69 10.26 21.96 16.54
CA ALA A 69 9.01 21.22 16.37
C ALA A 69 7.79 22.09 15.96
N ASP A 70 7.67 23.30 16.50
CA ASP A 70 6.54 24.19 16.23
C ASP A 70 6.58 24.74 14.79
N GLU A 71 7.77 25.13 14.33
CA GLU A 71 8.06 25.56 12.96
C GLU A 71 7.84 24.43 11.98
N ALA A 72 8.41 23.25 12.24
CA ALA A 72 8.24 22.06 11.40
C ALA A 72 6.75 21.66 11.27
N LYS A 73 6.01 21.60 12.39
CA LYS A 73 4.58 21.20 12.39
C LYS A 73 3.68 22.20 11.68
N ARG A 74 4.01 23.50 11.67
CA ARG A 74 3.27 24.50 10.89
C ARG A 74 3.31 24.24 9.39
N ASN A 75 4.36 23.56 8.91
CA ASN A 75 4.55 23.23 7.52
C ASN A 75 3.88 21.90 7.10
N ILE A 76 3.25 21.17 8.03
CA ILE A 76 2.70 19.83 7.79
C ILE A 76 1.18 19.82 7.96
N GLY A 77 0.49 19.34 6.93
CA GLY A 77 -0.88 18.85 7.03
C GLY A 77 -0.88 17.34 7.18
N TYR A 78 -1.43 16.81 8.27
CA TYR A 78 -1.45 15.37 8.53
C TYR A 78 -2.87 14.81 8.57
N LEU A 79 -3.11 13.75 7.79
CA LEU A 79 -4.28 12.89 7.87
C LEU A 79 -3.84 11.49 8.31
N PRO A 80 -4.09 11.09 9.57
CA PRO A 80 -3.88 9.71 10.01
C PRO A 80 -4.93 8.76 9.41
N GLU A 81 -4.67 7.45 9.48
CA GLU A 81 -5.58 6.38 9.02
C GLU A 81 -7.00 6.54 9.59
N LEU A 82 -7.10 6.86 10.88
CA LEU A 82 -8.34 7.20 11.55
C LEU A 82 -8.37 8.70 11.85
N PRO A 83 -9.18 9.50 11.10
CA PRO A 83 -9.29 10.92 11.34
C PRO A 83 -9.73 11.24 12.79
N PRO A 84 -9.00 12.11 13.52
CA PRO A 84 -9.30 12.44 14.92
C PRO A 84 -10.41 13.49 15.00
N LEU A 85 -11.63 13.10 14.62
CA LEU A 85 -12.77 14.01 14.54
C LEU A 85 -13.55 14.09 15.85
N TYR A 86 -14.06 15.28 16.17
CA TYR A 86 -14.97 15.49 17.30
C TYR A 86 -16.41 15.27 16.83
N MET A 87 -16.97 14.10 17.16
CA MET A 87 -18.24 13.61 16.59
C MET A 87 -19.46 14.43 17.02
N ASP A 88 -19.34 15.15 18.13
CA ASP A 88 -20.32 16.03 18.75
C ASP A 88 -20.27 17.48 18.23
N MET A 89 -19.29 17.81 17.38
CA MET A 89 -19.21 19.10 16.69
C MET A 89 -19.77 19.02 15.28
N THR A 90 -20.26 20.16 14.79
CA THR A 90 -20.47 20.38 13.35
C THR A 90 -19.14 20.51 12.61
N VAL A 91 -19.15 20.32 11.29
CA VAL A 91 -17.95 20.52 10.46
C VAL A 91 -17.43 21.96 10.58
N GLU A 92 -18.33 22.94 10.63
CA GLU A 92 -18.02 24.35 10.88
C GLU A 92 -17.27 24.56 12.21
N GLU A 93 -17.82 24.06 13.31
CA GLU A 93 -17.22 24.21 14.64
C GLU A 93 -15.85 23.54 14.70
N TYR A 94 -15.73 22.32 14.17
CA TYR A 94 -14.50 21.55 14.17
C TYR A 94 -13.38 22.24 13.35
N LEU A 95 -13.68 22.63 12.10
CA LEU A 95 -12.69 23.34 11.27
C LEU A 95 -12.37 24.72 11.83
N GLY A 96 -13.37 25.40 12.39
CA GLY A 96 -13.19 26.68 13.06
C GLY A 96 -12.27 26.58 14.28
N PHE A 97 -12.45 25.56 15.11
CA PHE A 97 -11.60 25.28 16.27
C PHE A 97 -10.16 24.99 15.87
N LEU A 98 -9.96 24.11 14.89
CA LEU A 98 -8.60 23.75 14.42
C LEU A 98 -7.90 24.90 13.72
N PHE A 99 -8.63 25.75 13.01
CA PHE A 99 -8.09 26.96 12.40
C PHE A 99 -7.44 27.87 13.46
N ASP A 100 -8.14 28.08 14.57
CA ASP A 100 -7.64 28.91 15.67
C ASP A 100 -6.48 28.22 16.40
N LEU A 101 -6.59 26.91 16.63
CA LEU A 101 -5.55 26.10 17.28
C LEU A 101 -4.23 26.11 16.49
N LYS A 102 -4.32 26.03 15.15
CA LYS A 102 -3.18 26.13 14.23
C LYS A 102 -2.65 27.56 14.06
N LYS A 103 -3.28 28.56 14.70
CA LYS A 103 -2.92 29.98 14.60
C LYS A 103 -2.81 30.48 13.15
N VAL A 104 -3.72 30.03 12.29
CA VAL A 104 -3.71 30.39 10.87
C VAL A 104 -4.00 31.89 10.71
N GLN A 105 -3.12 32.60 10.00
CA GLN A 105 -3.19 34.07 9.84
C GLN A 105 -4.10 34.55 8.69
N LYS A 106 -4.76 33.62 8.00
CA LYS A 106 -5.64 33.90 6.86
C LYS A 106 -7.02 34.39 7.33
N SER A 107 -7.85 34.90 6.42
CA SER A 107 -9.26 35.16 6.73
C SER A 107 -9.97 33.83 7.01
N LYS A 108 -10.43 33.62 8.25
CA LYS A 108 -11.04 32.35 8.70
C LYS A 108 -12.17 31.88 7.79
N LYS A 109 -13.13 32.78 7.50
CA LYS A 109 -14.30 32.47 6.68
C LYS A 109 -13.93 32.13 5.24
N GLU A 110 -13.04 32.89 4.63
CA GLU A 110 -12.62 32.68 3.24
C GLU A 110 -11.79 31.41 3.09
N HIS A 111 -10.83 31.20 4.00
CA HIS A 111 -9.92 30.05 3.98
C HIS A 111 -10.66 28.73 4.22
N ILE A 112 -11.51 28.68 5.26
CA ILE A 112 -12.33 27.48 5.54
C ILE A 112 -13.29 27.22 4.37
N GLY A 113 -13.96 28.25 3.85
CA GLY A 113 -14.84 28.10 2.69
C GLY A 113 -14.11 27.58 1.45
N GLN A 114 -12.88 28.02 1.20
CA GLN A 114 -12.06 27.49 0.10
C GLN A 114 -11.70 26.01 0.32
N ILE A 115 -11.33 25.62 1.55
CA ILE A 115 -11.02 24.24 1.89
C ILE A 115 -12.26 23.35 1.72
N CYS A 116 -13.42 23.78 2.19
CA CYS A 116 -14.68 23.03 2.05
C CYS A 116 -15.00 22.73 0.58
N ARG A 117 -14.79 23.71 -0.30
CA ARG A 117 -14.92 23.53 -1.77
C ARG A 117 -13.90 22.57 -2.34
N ARG A 118 -12.63 22.68 -1.93
CA ARG A 118 -11.55 21.78 -2.40
C ARG A 118 -11.82 20.33 -1.98
N THR A 119 -12.33 20.11 -0.77
CA THR A 119 -12.58 18.76 -0.24
C THR A 119 -14.01 18.26 -0.49
N GLY A 120 -14.88 19.07 -1.11
CA GLY A 120 -16.25 18.69 -1.48
C GLY A 120 -17.17 18.45 -0.29
N ILE A 121 -17.05 19.27 0.77
CA ILE A 121 -17.84 19.13 2.01
C ILE A 121 -18.77 20.32 2.28
N ASP A 122 -18.93 21.27 1.33
CA ASP A 122 -19.79 22.45 1.52
C ASP A 122 -21.22 22.09 1.90
N GLN A 123 -21.77 21.02 1.31
CA GLN A 123 -23.14 20.57 1.54
C GLN A 123 -23.37 20.01 2.96
N VAL A 124 -22.30 19.67 3.67
CA VAL A 124 -22.35 19.11 5.02
C VAL A 124 -21.70 20.02 6.07
N TYR A 125 -21.34 21.25 5.69
CA TYR A 125 -20.59 22.20 6.52
C TYR A 125 -21.24 22.49 7.88
N THR A 126 -22.57 22.59 7.94
CA THR A 126 -23.32 22.83 9.19
C THR A 126 -23.84 21.55 9.84
N ARG A 127 -23.51 20.37 9.30
CA ARG A 127 -23.98 19.09 9.84
C ARG A 127 -23.05 18.60 10.94
N LEU A 128 -23.64 17.92 11.93
CA LEU A 128 -22.93 17.18 12.97
C LEU A 128 -22.05 16.09 12.35
N ILE A 129 -20.77 16.04 12.73
CA ILE A 129 -19.79 15.07 12.21
C ILE A 129 -20.22 13.62 12.51
N GLY A 130 -20.79 13.37 13.69
CA GLY A 130 -21.32 12.06 14.07
C GLY A 130 -22.38 11.52 13.09
N ASN A 131 -23.07 12.39 12.36
CA ASN A 131 -24.11 12.00 11.40
C ASN A 131 -23.59 11.87 9.95
N LEU A 132 -22.29 12.05 9.71
CA LEU A 132 -21.69 11.93 8.40
C LEU A 132 -21.32 10.48 8.09
N SER A 133 -21.37 10.13 6.79
CA SER A 133 -20.83 8.86 6.31
C SER A 133 -19.32 8.82 6.49
N LYS A 134 -18.74 7.60 6.46
CA LYS A 134 -17.30 7.41 6.57
C LYS A 134 -16.52 8.22 5.52
N GLY A 135 -16.96 8.24 4.26
CA GLY A 135 -16.34 9.06 3.21
C GLY A 135 -16.37 10.57 3.50
N TYR A 136 -17.48 11.09 4.03
CA TYR A 136 -17.52 12.51 4.44
C TYR A 136 -16.62 12.79 5.64
N ARG A 137 -16.57 11.89 6.63
CA ARG A 137 -15.62 12.02 7.75
C ARG A 137 -14.18 12.04 7.27
N GLN A 138 -13.83 11.20 6.29
CA GLN A 138 -12.51 11.20 5.67
C GLN A 138 -12.19 12.55 5.00
N ARG A 139 -13.16 13.11 4.26
CA ARG A 139 -13.02 14.44 3.62
C ARG A 139 -12.90 15.57 4.64
N VAL A 140 -13.57 15.48 5.79
CA VAL A 140 -13.38 16.43 6.91
C VAL A 140 -11.98 16.28 7.51
N GLY A 141 -11.46 15.06 7.65
CA GLY A 141 -10.07 14.81 8.03
C GLY A 141 -9.07 15.43 7.04
N LEU A 142 -9.31 15.28 5.74
CA LEU A 142 -8.48 15.91 4.72
C LEU A 142 -8.59 17.44 4.76
N ALA A 143 -9.79 17.97 5.02
CA ALA A 143 -10.01 19.40 5.19
C ALA A 143 -9.20 19.98 6.34
N GLN A 144 -9.11 19.28 7.49
CA GLN A 144 -8.28 19.76 8.59
C GLN A 144 -6.79 19.77 8.22
N ALA A 145 -6.32 18.73 7.52
CA ALA A 145 -4.93 18.66 7.07
C ALA A 145 -4.56 19.86 6.18
N LEU A 146 -5.51 20.39 5.40
CA LEU A 146 -5.32 21.55 4.52
C LEU A 146 -5.42 22.92 5.22
N LEU A 147 -5.85 22.99 6.49
CA LEU A 147 -5.90 24.26 7.22
C LEU A 147 -4.49 24.87 7.32
N GLY A 148 -4.36 26.16 6.99
CA GLY A 148 -3.07 26.83 6.81
C GLY A 148 -2.54 26.83 5.38
N ASP A 149 -2.97 25.87 4.54
CA ASP A 149 -2.35 25.55 3.23
C ASP A 149 -0.86 25.18 3.40
N PRO A 150 -0.56 24.13 4.20
CA PRO A 150 0.82 23.72 4.47
C PRO A 150 1.50 23.21 3.19
N PRO A 151 2.81 23.47 2.99
CA PRO A 151 3.54 23.01 1.81
C PRO A 151 3.65 21.47 1.72
N VAL A 152 3.61 20.79 2.87
CA VAL A 152 3.74 19.34 2.99
C VAL A 152 2.44 18.72 3.49
N LEU A 153 1.99 17.66 2.83
CA LEU A 153 0.86 16.83 3.24
C LEU A 153 1.30 15.38 3.45
N ILE A 154 0.91 14.81 4.58
CA ILE A 154 1.16 13.42 4.93
C ILE A 154 -0.21 12.74 5.09
N LEU A 155 -0.50 11.77 4.23
CA LEU A 155 -1.78 11.09 4.17
C LEU A 155 -1.55 9.60 4.42
N ASP A 156 -1.91 9.13 5.62
CA ASP A 156 -1.79 7.72 5.99
C ASP A 156 -3.08 6.98 5.67
N GLU A 157 -3.02 6.06 4.71
CA GLU A 157 -4.13 5.17 4.35
C GLU A 157 -5.46 5.91 4.06
N PRO A 158 -5.47 6.99 3.25
CA PRO A 158 -6.60 7.93 3.20
C PRO A 158 -7.85 7.36 2.53
N THR A 159 -7.77 6.18 1.92
CA THR A 159 -8.89 5.52 1.24
C THR A 159 -9.42 4.29 1.97
N VAL A 160 -8.89 3.98 3.15
CA VAL A 160 -9.23 2.74 3.87
C VAL A 160 -10.72 2.64 4.22
N GLY A 161 -11.32 1.55 3.72
CA GLY A 161 -12.74 1.20 3.90
C GLY A 161 -13.71 2.26 3.40
N LEU A 162 -13.36 2.95 2.32
CA LEU A 162 -14.28 3.70 1.47
C LEU A 162 -14.81 2.82 0.33
N ASP A 163 -15.95 3.20 -0.25
CA ASP A 163 -16.47 2.55 -1.45
C ASP A 163 -15.67 2.94 -2.71
N PRO A 164 -15.73 2.17 -3.82
CA PRO A 164 -14.93 2.44 -5.03
C PRO A 164 -15.10 3.85 -5.61
N LYS A 165 -16.29 4.44 -5.53
CA LYS A 165 -16.54 5.79 -6.07
C LYS A 165 -15.82 6.83 -5.21
N GLN A 166 -15.92 6.73 -3.90
CA GLN A 166 -15.23 7.61 -2.95
C GLN A 166 -13.72 7.50 -3.08
N ILE A 167 -13.18 6.28 -3.29
CA ILE A 167 -11.76 6.06 -3.54
C ILE A 167 -11.28 6.88 -4.75
N ILE A 168 -12.01 6.82 -5.87
CA ILE A 168 -11.66 7.57 -7.09
C ILE A 168 -11.71 9.09 -6.82
N GLU A 169 -12.71 9.56 -6.10
CA GLU A 169 -12.83 10.99 -5.77
C GLU A 169 -11.68 11.48 -4.88
N ILE A 170 -11.29 10.71 -3.86
CA ILE A 170 -10.15 11.03 -2.99
C ILE A 170 -8.84 11.00 -3.78
N ARG A 171 -8.61 10.00 -4.63
CA ARG A 171 -7.41 9.93 -5.49
C ARG A 171 -7.30 11.17 -6.40
N ASN A 172 -8.38 11.58 -7.03
CA ASN A 172 -8.39 12.78 -7.89
C ASN A 172 -8.10 14.06 -7.08
N LEU A 173 -8.61 14.13 -5.86
CA LEU A 173 -8.29 15.22 -4.95
C LEU A 173 -6.81 15.23 -4.59
N ILE A 174 -6.23 14.09 -4.18
CA ILE A 174 -4.81 13.96 -3.85
C ILE A 174 -3.92 14.36 -5.03
N LYS A 175 -4.22 13.89 -6.25
CA LYS A 175 -3.53 14.33 -7.48
C LYS A 175 -3.57 15.83 -7.67
N THR A 176 -4.72 16.45 -7.40
CA THR A 176 -4.88 17.90 -7.54
C THR A 176 -4.06 18.65 -6.49
N LEU A 177 -4.00 18.13 -5.26
CA LEU A 177 -3.15 18.69 -4.19
C LEU A 177 -1.66 18.58 -4.54
N GLY A 178 -1.22 17.44 -5.10
CA GLY A 178 0.15 17.23 -5.53
C GLY A 178 0.66 18.18 -6.62
N LYS A 179 -0.22 18.96 -7.28
CA LYS A 179 0.20 20.01 -8.22
C LYS A 179 0.83 21.22 -7.54
N THR A 180 0.53 21.44 -6.26
CA THR A 180 1.00 22.61 -5.51
C THR A 180 1.62 22.26 -4.15
N HIS A 181 1.42 21.03 -3.67
CA HIS A 181 1.91 20.55 -2.38
C HIS A 181 2.87 19.39 -2.60
N THR A 182 3.78 19.20 -1.66
CA THR A 182 4.51 17.94 -1.48
C THR A 182 3.59 16.96 -0.77
N VAL A 183 3.22 15.83 -1.36
CA VAL A 183 2.31 14.86 -0.74
C VAL A 183 3.00 13.51 -0.56
N ILE A 184 3.04 13.02 0.68
CA ILE A 184 3.36 11.62 0.98
C ILE A 184 2.05 10.86 1.20
N LEU A 185 1.83 9.84 0.38
CA LEU A 185 0.67 8.96 0.44
C LEU A 185 1.10 7.56 0.89
N SER A 186 0.78 7.19 2.13
CA SER A 186 0.96 5.82 2.60
C SER A 186 -0.24 4.97 2.21
N SER A 187 0.04 3.79 1.64
CA SER A 187 -0.98 2.80 1.30
C SER A 187 -0.36 1.40 1.27
N HIS A 188 -1.16 0.39 1.57
CA HIS A 188 -0.85 -1.01 1.27
C HIS A 188 -1.50 -1.48 -0.05
N ILE A 189 -2.30 -0.62 -0.68
CA ILE A 189 -3.04 -0.91 -1.91
C ILE A 189 -2.25 -0.39 -3.10
N LEU A 190 -1.63 -1.31 -3.82
CA LEU A 190 -0.75 -1.01 -4.95
C LEU A 190 -1.44 -0.18 -6.05
N GLN A 191 -2.69 -0.51 -6.38
CA GLN A 191 -3.46 0.20 -7.42
C GLN A 191 -3.76 1.66 -7.04
N GLU A 192 -3.71 2.01 -5.77
CA GLU A 192 -3.81 3.41 -5.34
C GLU A 192 -2.53 4.15 -5.66
N ILE A 193 -1.39 3.52 -5.39
CA ILE A 193 -0.06 4.10 -5.63
C ILE A 193 0.21 4.26 -7.12
N GLU A 194 0.01 3.22 -7.94
CA GLU A 194 0.24 3.26 -9.39
C GLU A 194 -0.52 4.40 -10.07
N VAL A 195 -1.78 4.59 -9.70
CA VAL A 195 -2.61 5.61 -10.36
C VAL A 195 -2.27 7.00 -9.86
N THR A 196 -1.85 7.16 -8.60
CA THR A 196 -1.83 8.47 -7.91
C THR A 196 -0.43 9.09 -7.81
N CYS A 197 0.61 8.27 -7.78
CA CYS A 197 1.96 8.70 -7.42
C CYS A 197 2.90 8.73 -8.64
N GLY A 198 3.81 9.70 -8.69
CA GLY A 198 4.86 9.77 -9.72
C GLY A 198 6.19 9.11 -9.28
N ARG A 199 6.37 8.95 -7.98
CA ARG A 199 7.53 8.31 -7.34
C ARG A 199 7.03 7.42 -6.21
N ILE A 200 7.70 6.29 -6.00
CA ILE A 200 7.27 5.23 -5.10
C ILE A 200 8.46 4.84 -4.23
N ILE A 201 8.26 4.88 -2.93
CA ILE A 201 9.17 4.37 -1.91
C ILE A 201 8.56 3.10 -1.35
N ILE A 202 9.25 1.97 -1.50
CA ILE A 202 8.81 0.66 -1.00
C ILE A 202 9.53 0.39 0.32
N ILE A 203 8.76 0.15 1.38
CA ILE A 203 9.25 -0.25 2.70
C ILE A 203 8.87 -1.71 3.00
N ASN A 204 9.81 -2.47 3.53
CA ASN A 204 9.58 -3.82 4.04
C ASN A 204 10.40 -4.06 5.32
N ASN A 205 9.79 -4.66 6.33
CA ASN A 205 10.44 -4.98 7.61
C ASN A 205 11.27 -3.81 8.20
N GLY A 206 10.70 -2.60 8.13
CA GLY A 206 11.33 -1.38 8.66
C GLY A 206 12.45 -0.79 7.81
N LYS A 207 12.69 -1.29 6.60
CA LYS A 207 13.75 -0.82 5.68
C LYS A 207 13.17 -0.36 4.36
N VAL A 208 13.69 0.74 3.82
CA VAL A 208 13.43 1.10 2.43
C VAL A 208 14.15 0.09 1.54
N VAL A 209 13.39 -0.60 0.70
CA VAL A 209 13.90 -1.64 -0.21
C VAL A 209 13.95 -1.18 -1.65
N ALA A 210 13.21 -0.13 -2.00
CA ALA A 210 13.29 0.53 -3.30
C ALA A 210 12.75 1.96 -3.24
N ASP A 211 13.23 2.81 -4.14
CA ASP A 211 12.82 4.22 -4.28
C ASP A 211 13.05 4.66 -5.73
N GLY A 212 11.99 5.06 -6.43
CA GLY A 212 12.07 5.50 -7.83
C GLY A 212 10.71 5.70 -8.48
N THR A 213 10.69 6.08 -9.75
CA THR A 213 9.47 6.06 -10.57
C THR A 213 9.04 4.62 -10.87
N GLN A 214 7.82 4.44 -11.36
CA GLN A 214 7.36 3.11 -11.76
C GLN A 214 8.26 2.47 -12.83
N GLU A 215 8.77 3.28 -13.77
CA GLU A 215 9.70 2.86 -14.81
C GLU A 215 11.07 2.45 -14.22
N GLU A 216 11.65 3.28 -13.36
CA GLU A 216 12.93 3.00 -12.69
C GLU A 216 12.86 1.72 -11.83
N LEU A 217 11.73 1.52 -11.14
CA LEU A 217 11.49 0.32 -10.35
C LEU A 217 11.33 -0.93 -11.24
N ALA A 218 10.75 -0.79 -12.43
CA ALA A 218 10.58 -1.89 -13.37
C ALA A 218 11.90 -2.36 -13.99
N GLU A 219 12.87 -1.44 -14.13
CA GLU A 219 14.22 -1.74 -14.62
C GLU A 219 15.12 -2.41 -13.58
N THR A 220 14.83 -2.25 -12.28
CA THR A 220 15.64 -2.82 -11.20
C THR A 220 15.41 -4.32 -10.98
N VAL A 221 14.37 -4.89 -11.59
CA VAL A 221 14.04 -6.32 -11.54
C VAL A 221 14.41 -6.97 -12.88
N GLU A 222 14.90 -8.22 -12.84
CA GLU A 222 15.42 -9.03 -13.98
C GLU A 222 14.97 -8.64 -15.40
N PRO A 223 15.86 -8.79 -16.40
CA PRO A 223 15.62 -8.35 -17.77
C PRO A 223 14.30 -8.87 -18.32
N GLN A 224 13.60 -7.98 -19.01
CA GLN A 224 12.32 -8.26 -19.67
C GLN A 224 12.45 -9.55 -20.47
N ARG A 225 11.62 -10.55 -20.12
CA ARG A 225 11.57 -11.79 -20.88
C ARG A 225 10.41 -11.75 -21.86
N LEU A 226 10.67 -12.09 -23.12
CA LEU A 226 9.62 -12.25 -24.12
C LEU A 226 9.03 -13.66 -24.00
N LEU A 227 7.73 -13.75 -23.72
CA LEU A 227 7.00 -15.01 -23.72
C LEU A 227 6.40 -15.25 -25.10
N VAL A 228 6.69 -16.42 -25.67
CA VAL A 228 6.21 -16.82 -27.01
C VAL A 228 5.55 -18.19 -26.93
N GLU A 229 4.43 -18.33 -27.65
CA GLU A 229 3.73 -19.61 -27.83
C GLU A 229 3.68 -19.91 -29.32
N ILE A 230 4.34 -21.01 -29.72
CA ILE A 230 4.58 -21.36 -31.13
C ILE A 230 4.09 -22.80 -31.35
N GLU A 231 3.27 -22.99 -32.38
CA GLU A 231 2.85 -24.30 -32.86
C GLU A 231 3.85 -24.81 -33.90
N ALA A 232 4.69 -25.77 -33.51
CA ALA A 232 5.76 -26.32 -34.35
C ALA A 232 6.48 -27.51 -33.68
N PRO A 233 7.36 -28.24 -34.39
CA PRO A 233 8.20 -29.27 -33.79
C PRO A 233 9.13 -28.69 -32.72
N LYS A 234 8.98 -29.15 -31.47
CA LYS A 234 9.70 -28.65 -30.28
C LYS A 234 11.19 -28.41 -30.49
N ALA A 235 11.87 -29.38 -31.10
CA ALA A 235 13.32 -29.36 -31.26
C ALA A 235 13.77 -28.22 -32.19
N GLU A 236 13.04 -28.02 -33.29
CA GLU A 236 13.35 -27.00 -34.30
C GLU A 236 13.13 -25.59 -33.76
N VAL A 237 12.04 -25.38 -33.01
CA VAL A 237 11.77 -24.10 -32.34
C VAL A 237 12.85 -23.78 -31.32
N GLN A 238 13.22 -24.75 -30.49
CA GLN A 238 14.22 -24.55 -29.44
C GLN A 238 15.61 -24.24 -30.02
N GLU A 239 15.98 -24.85 -31.14
CA GLU A 239 17.24 -24.57 -31.83
C GLU A 239 17.20 -23.20 -32.51
N SER A 240 16.10 -22.87 -33.19
CA SER A 240 15.96 -21.60 -33.91
C SER A 240 15.95 -20.40 -32.97
N LEU A 241 15.27 -20.50 -31.82
CA LEU A 241 15.24 -19.44 -30.80
C LEU A 241 16.62 -19.16 -30.20
N LYS A 242 17.46 -20.19 -30.00
CA LYS A 242 18.85 -20.03 -29.53
C LYS A 242 19.75 -19.36 -30.55
N ASN A 243 19.43 -19.49 -31.83
CA ASN A 243 20.21 -18.93 -32.93
C ASN A 243 19.74 -17.52 -33.33
N LEU A 244 18.67 -16.99 -32.72
CA LEU A 244 18.21 -15.64 -33.00
C LEU A 244 19.22 -14.60 -32.48
N PRO A 245 19.50 -13.55 -33.27
CA PRO A 245 20.24 -12.39 -32.77
C PRO A 245 19.48 -11.77 -31.59
N HIS A 246 20.21 -11.16 -30.65
CA HIS A 246 19.64 -10.48 -29.47
C HIS A 246 18.87 -11.38 -28.48
N VAL A 247 18.81 -12.69 -28.66
CA VAL A 247 18.34 -13.64 -27.62
C VAL A 247 19.56 -14.13 -26.83
N GLU A 248 19.63 -13.78 -25.55
CA GLU A 248 20.69 -14.21 -24.64
C GLU A 248 20.44 -15.63 -24.10
N ASP A 249 19.18 -15.97 -23.84
CA ASP A 249 18.76 -17.26 -23.30
C ASP A 249 17.33 -17.59 -23.72
N SER A 250 17.03 -18.89 -23.85
CA SER A 250 15.69 -19.39 -24.18
C SER A 250 15.33 -20.56 -23.28
N GLU A 251 14.36 -20.35 -22.40
CA GLU A 251 13.88 -21.35 -21.44
C GLU A 251 12.54 -21.93 -21.89
N LEU A 252 12.42 -23.25 -21.98
CA LEU A 252 11.14 -23.91 -22.27
C LEU A 252 10.28 -23.93 -21.00
N MET A 253 9.10 -23.32 -21.05
CA MET A 253 8.15 -23.29 -19.93
C MET A 253 7.18 -24.47 -19.93
N GLY A 254 7.01 -25.14 -21.07
CA GLY A 254 6.12 -26.29 -21.20
C GLY A 254 5.34 -26.29 -22.50
N GLU A 255 4.28 -27.10 -22.54
CA GLU A 255 3.33 -27.21 -23.64
C GLU A 255 2.01 -26.56 -23.20
N ALA A 256 1.52 -25.57 -23.95
CA ALA A 256 0.28 -24.88 -23.63
C ALA A 256 -0.94 -25.67 -24.14
N GLU A 257 -0.82 -26.19 -25.37
CA GLU A 257 -1.78 -27.05 -26.06
C GLU A 257 -1.01 -28.10 -26.86
N PRO A 258 -1.63 -29.23 -27.26
CA PRO A 258 -0.95 -30.24 -28.05
C PRO A 258 -0.27 -29.66 -29.30
N GLY A 259 1.07 -29.72 -29.36
CA GLY A 259 1.87 -29.15 -30.45
C GLY A 259 2.26 -27.68 -30.30
N VAL A 260 1.80 -27.01 -29.24
CA VAL A 260 2.07 -25.60 -28.93
C VAL A 260 3.03 -25.48 -27.75
N TRP A 261 4.23 -24.97 -28.03
CA TRP A 261 5.30 -24.86 -27.05
C TRP A 261 5.46 -23.44 -26.55
N LYS A 262 5.63 -23.30 -25.23
CA LYS A 262 5.82 -22.03 -24.56
C LYS A 262 7.29 -21.82 -24.21
N PHE A 263 7.87 -20.71 -24.67
CA PHE A 263 9.25 -20.33 -24.37
C PHE A 263 9.31 -18.96 -23.69
N SER A 264 10.32 -18.79 -22.84
CA SER A 264 10.69 -17.55 -22.17
C SER A 264 12.06 -17.12 -22.67
N LEU A 265 12.11 -16.02 -23.41
CA LEU A 265 13.33 -15.52 -24.05
C LEU A 265 13.89 -14.37 -23.21
N LYS A 266 15.16 -14.48 -22.82
CA LYS A 266 15.91 -13.34 -22.29
C LYS A 266 16.48 -12.57 -23.48
N GLU A 267 16.01 -11.34 -23.70
CA GLU A 267 16.39 -10.53 -24.86
C GLU A 267 17.28 -9.33 -24.51
N CYS A 268 18.19 -8.98 -25.40
CA CYS A 268 19.01 -7.77 -25.39
C CYS A 268 18.53 -6.84 -26.52
N GLY A 269 17.34 -6.25 -26.34
CA GLY A 269 16.65 -5.45 -27.36
C GLY A 269 15.23 -5.94 -27.63
N ASP A 270 14.60 -5.47 -28.71
CA ASP A 270 13.25 -5.90 -29.12
C ASP A 270 13.35 -7.02 -30.17
N THR A 271 13.23 -8.28 -29.73
CA THR A 271 13.36 -9.47 -30.62
C THR A 271 12.04 -9.85 -31.31
N ARG A 272 10.94 -9.15 -31.03
CA ARG A 272 9.58 -9.53 -31.51
C ARG A 272 9.50 -9.65 -33.02
N ARG A 273 10.21 -8.77 -33.74
CA ARG A 273 10.24 -8.79 -35.22
C ARG A 273 10.98 -10.02 -35.75
N GLU A 274 12.06 -10.41 -35.09
CA GLU A 274 12.92 -11.52 -35.48
C GLU A 274 12.20 -12.85 -35.20
N VAL A 275 11.58 -12.99 -34.02
CA VAL A 275 10.72 -14.13 -33.68
C VAL A 275 9.58 -14.28 -34.70
N PHE A 276 8.89 -13.19 -35.04
CA PHE A 276 7.81 -13.24 -36.03
C PHE A 276 8.30 -13.66 -37.42
N GLN A 277 9.47 -13.16 -37.86
CA GLN A 277 10.07 -13.53 -39.14
C GLN A 277 10.52 -14.99 -39.17
N MET A 278 11.09 -15.50 -38.07
CA MET A 278 11.46 -16.90 -37.91
C MET A 278 10.24 -17.80 -38.11
N CYS A 279 9.16 -17.58 -37.36
CA CYS A 279 7.95 -18.37 -37.50
C CYS A 279 7.38 -18.31 -38.93
N LYS A 280 7.42 -17.13 -39.56
CA LYS A 280 6.96 -16.97 -40.94
C LYS A 280 7.81 -17.73 -41.97
N ASN A 281 9.13 -17.76 -41.80
CA ASN A 281 10.03 -18.40 -42.76
C ASN A 281 9.93 -19.93 -42.72
N GLU A 282 9.71 -20.48 -41.53
CA GLU A 282 9.58 -21.94 -41.30
C GLU A 282 8.13 -22.44 -41.38
N ASP A 283 7.18 -21.57 -41.76
CA ASP A 283 5.73 -21.86 -41.84
C ASP A 283 5.12 -22.34 -40.49
N TRP A 284 5.60 -21.78 -39.39
CA TRP A 284 5.11 -22.05 -38.03
C TRP A 284 4.05 -21.02 -37.60
N THR A 285 3.08 -21.47 -36.80
CA THR A 285 2.05 -20.59 -36.25
C THR A 285 2.52 -19.95 -34.94
N LEU A 286 2.67 -18.63 -34.92
CA LEU A 286 2.85 -17.86 -33.69
C LEU A 286 1.48 -17.54 -33.09
N LEU A 287 1.14 -18.16 -31.96
CA LEU A 287 -0.15 -18.00 -31.29
C LEU A 287 -0.16 -16.83 -30.32
N SER A 288 0.94 -16.63 -29.59
CA SER A 288 1.08 -15.55 -28.61
C SER A 288 2.50 -15.03 -28.59
N MET A 289 2.62 -13.70 -28.44
CA MET A 289 3.88 -13.01 -28.21
C MET A 289 3.62 -11.86 -27.25
N SER A 290 4.15 -11.97 -26.03
CA SER A 290 3.92 -11.02 -24.96
C SER A 290 5.21 -10.70 -24.24
N GLY A 291 5.61 -9.42 -24.24
CA GLY A 291 6.72 -8.97 -23.41
C GLY A 291 6.31 -9.00 -21.94
N ARG A 292 7.14 -9.54 -21.05
CA ARG A 292 6.99 -9.25 -19.62
C ARG A 292 7.46 -7.82 -19.38
N HIS A 293 6.51 -6.91 -19.24
CA HIS A 293 6.74 -5.74 -18.41
C HIS A 293 6.63 -6.20 -16.96
N ASN A 294 7.67 -5.98 -16.16
CA ASN A 294 7.57 -6.18 -14.72
C ASN A 294 6.50 -5.20 -14.22
N THR A 295 5.37 -5.73 -13.74
CA THR A 295 4.34 -4.88 -13.13
C THR A 295 4.85 -4.38 -11.77
N LEU A 296 4.31 -3.25 -11.28
CA LEU A 296 4.65 -2.82 -9.92
C LEU A 296 4.28 -3.89 -8.89
N GLU A 297 3.23 -4.67 -9.15
CA GLU A 297 2.84 -5.80 -8.32
C GLU A 297 3.91 -6.89 -8.26
N ASP A 298 4.48 -7.28 -9.40
CA ASP A 298 5.57 -8.27 -9.43
C ASP A 298 6.81 -7.79 -8.65
N ILE A 299 7.17 -6.51 -8.83
CA ILE A 299 8.29 -5.88 -8.14
C ILE A 299 8.04 -5.86 -6.63
N PHE A 300 6.85 -5.40 -6.23
CA PHE A 300 6.44 -5.35 -4.84
C PHE A 300 6.47 -6.74 -4.19
N LEU A 301 5.90 -7.76 -4.82
CA LEU A 301 5.90 -9.13 -4.30
C LEU A 301 7.32 -9.70 -4.16
N ARG A 302 8.21 -9.46 -5.13
CA ARG A 302 9.61 -9.91 -5.06
C ARG A 302 10.37 -9.25 -3.92
N LEU A 303 10.24 -7.93 -3.77
CA LEU A 303 10.93 -7.14 -2.74
C LEU A 303 10.38 -7.40 -1.33
N THR A 304 9.11 -7.77 -1.22
CA THR A 304 8.46 -7.97 0.09
C THR A 304 8.51 -9.42 0.57
N ASN A 305 8.33 -10.39 -0.32
CA ASN A 305 8.27 -11.81 0.04
C ASN A 305 9.61 -12.54 -0.08
N GLY A 306 10.63 -11.91 -0.67
CA GLY A 306 11.93 -12.54 -0.90
C GLY A 306 11.83 -13.73 -1.85
N THR A 307 12.02 -13.52 -3.15
CA THR A 307 12.04 -14.57 -4.19
C THR A 307 10.93 -15.62 -4.01
N VAL A 308 9.70 -15.26 -4.37
CA VAL A 308 8.65 -16.27 -4.56
C VAL A 308 9.05 -17.14 -5.75
N ASP A 309 9.36 -18.39 -5.46
CA ASP A 309 9.61 -19.48 -6.39
C ASP A 309 8.56 -19.49 -7.52
N ASN A 310 9.01 -19.57 -8.78
CA ASN A 310 8.18 -19.57 -9.98
C ASN A 310 7.21 -20.77 -9.98
N ARG A 311 6.06 -20.63 -9.33
CA ARG A 311 4.94 -21.59 -9.46
C ARG A 311 3.60 -20.85 -9.52
N ILE A 312 3.40 -20.08 -10.58
CA ILE A 312 2.06 -19.79 -11.08
C ILE A 312 2.04 -20.17 -12.56
N GLY A 313 1.64 -21.41 -12.80
CA GLY A 313 1.58 -22.02 -14.11
C GLY A 313 1.16 -23.48 -14.06
N ASP A 314 0.25 -23.87 -13.16
CA ASP A 314 -0.46 -25.14 -13.31
C ASP A 314 -1.88 -25.02 -12.76
N ARG A 315 -2.82 -24.74 -13.65
CA ARG A 315 -4.25 -24.97 -13.42
C ARG A 315 -4.74 -25.89 -14.53
N SER A 316 -4.53 -27.20 -14.36
CA SER A 316 -5.47 -28.18 -14.89
C SER A 316 -5.56 -29.43 -13.99
N GLY A 317 -6.73 -29.59 -13.38
CA GLY A 317 -7.40 -30.85 -13.08
C GLY A 317 -6.71 -31.91 -12.20
N LYS A 318 -7.20 -32.04 -10.96
CA LYS A 318 -7.80 -33.33 -10.51
C LYS A 318 -8.73 -33.15 -9.32
N SER A 319 -9.98 -33.54 -9.58
CA SER A 319 -11.02 -33.88 -8.61
C SER A 319 -10.50 -34.94 -7.63
N GLY A 320 -10.76 -34.78 -6.33
CA GLY A 320 -10.43 -35.80 -5.33
C GLY A 320 -10.56 -35.35 -3.87
N ASN A 321 -11.75 -35.54 -3.32
CA ASN A 321 -12.09 -35.70 -1.90
C ASN A 321 -11.77 -34.60 -0.87
N SER A 322 -12.86 -33.98 -0.42
CA SER A 322 -13.00 -33.21 0.82
C SER A 322 -12.85 -34.12 2.05
N LYS A 323 -11.78 -33.93 2.83
CA LYS A 323 -11.66 -34.06 4.30
C LYS A 323 -10.16 -34.18 4.67
N ASN A 324 -9.76 -33.45 5.71
CA ASN A 324 -8.42 -33.38 6.34
C ASN A 324 -7.38 -32.41 5.76
N VAL A 325 -7.57 -31.11 6.01
CA VAL A 325 -6.45 -30.17 6.26
C VAL A 325 -6.87 -29.19 7.37
N ARG A 326 -6.82 -29.65 8.62
CA ARG A 326 -6.76 -28.81 9.82
C ARG A 326 -5.79 -29.50 10.78
N SER A 327 -4.50 -29.21 10.65
CA SER A 327 -3.48 -29.42 11.71
C SER A 327 -2.06 -29.19 11.17
N THR A 328 -1.71 -27.97 10.75
CA THR A 328 -0.28 -27.62 10.69
C THR A 328 0.00 -26.11 10.78
N VAL A 329 -0.70 -25.36 11.64
CA VAL A 329 -0.21 -24.05 12.12
C VAL A 329 -0.77 -23.78 13.52
N ALA A 330 -0.33 -24.55 14.51
CA ALA A 330 -0.62 -24.29 15.91
C ALA A 330 0.48 -24.94 16.77
N ASN A 331 1.67 -24.32 16.77
CA ASN A 331 2.73 -24.51 17.76
C ASN A 331 3.90 -23.57 17.41
N ALA A 332 3.71 -22.27 17.58
CA ALA A 332 4.83 -21.31 17.51
C ALA A 332 4.64 -20.03 18.34
N VAL A 333 3.47 -19.79 18.93
CA VAL A 333 3.27 -18.61 19.79
C VAL A 333 2.44 -19.05 20.98
N GLY A 334 3.09 -19.19 22.14
CA GLY A 334 2.44 -19.52 23.41
C GLY A 334 1.53 -18.40 23.87
N TYR A 335 0.33 -18.35 23.30
CA TYR A 335 -0.74 -17.44 23.67
C TYR A 335 -2.07 -18.19 23.59
N THR A 336 -2.69 -18.45 24.72
CA THR A 336 -4.05 -18.96 24.83
C THR A 336 -5.03 -17.82 24.54
N VAL A 337 -5.87 -17.99 23.53
CA VAL A 337 -7.00 -17.10 23.22
C VAL A 337 -8.10 -17.36 24.26
N PRO A 338 -8.77 -16.34 24.83
CA PRO A 338 -9.97 -16.56 25.65
C PRO A 338 -11.11 -17.03 24.73
N GLU A 339 -11.84 -18.06 25.17
CA GLU A 339 -12.99 -18.61 24.47
C GLU A 339 -14.09 -17.55 24.28
N THR A 340 -14.74 -17.58 23.11
CA THR A 340 -15.84 -16.72 22.70
C THR A 340 -17.14 -17.06 23.45
N ASP A 341 -18.02 -16.06 23.62
CA ASP A 341 -19.30 -16.05 24.36
C ASP A 341 -20.39 -17.09 23.93
N GLU A 342 -20.07 -18.08 23.09
CA GLU A 342 -21.02 -19.15 22.72
C GLU A 342 -20.88 -20.44 23.54
N ASP A 343 -19.78 -20.62 24.29
CA ASP A 343 -19.60 -21.78 25.19
C ASP A 343 -20.06 -21.51 26.65
N LEU A 344 -20.26 -20.25 27.04
CA LEU A 344 -20.81 -19.88 28.35
C LEU A 344 -22.32 -20.14 28.50
N ALA A 345 -23.03 -20.43 27.40
CA ALA A 345 -24.46 -20.76 27.41
C ALA A 345 -24.75 -22.25 27.58
N ARG A 346 -23.73 -23.12 27.64
CA ARG A 346 -23.91 -24.59 27.81
C ARG A 346 -23.44 -25.14 29.16
N GLU A 347 -22.77 -24.34 29.99
CA GLU A 347 -22.39 -24.73 31.35
C GLU A 347 -23.40 -24.31 32.44
N GLN A 348 -24.46 -23.56 32.10
CA GLN A 348 -25.51 -23.17 33.07
C GLN A 348 -26.71 -24.13 33.15
N ASP A 349 -26.85 -25.11 32.24
CA ASP A 349 -27.92 -26.13 32.28
C ASP A 349 -27.49 -27.48 32.89
N GLY A 350 -26.26 -27.58 33.43
CA GLY A 350 -25.69 -28.83 33.95
C GLY A 350 -25.48 -28.93 35.46
N LYS A 351 -25.80 -27.88 36.23
CA LYS A 351 -25.64 -27.85 37.70
C LYS A 351 -26.88 -27.27 38.38
N ALA A 352 -27.99 -27.97 38.24
CA ALA A 352 -29.17 -27.80 39.09
C ALA A 352 -29.73 -29.19 39.44
N ASP A 353 -28.88 -30.05 40.02
CA ASP A 353 -29.30 -31.28 40.71
C ASP A 353 -28.15 -31.74 41.60
N ASN A 354 -28.03 -31.11 42.77
CA ASN A 354 -27.50 -31.66 44.02
C ASN A 354 -27.13 -30.50 44.96
N ASP A 355 -28.03 -30.22 45.89
CA ASP A 355 -27.83 -29.69 47.25
C ASP A 355 -28.88 -28.65 47.63
N ALA A 356 -30.06 -29.14 47.98
CA ALA A 356 -30.96 -28.47 48.91
C ALA A 356 -31.86 -29.51 49.59
N SER A 357 -31.23 -30.36 50.39
CA SER A 357 -31.91 -31.00 51.52
C SER A 357 -31.16 -30.56 52.78
N VAL A 358 -31.91 -30.32 53.86
CA VAL A 358 -31.49 -30.00 55.24
C VAL A 358 -31.77 -28.54 55.68
N LYS A 359 -32.99 -28.41 56.25
CA LYS A 359 -33.38 -27.73 57.51
C LYS A 359 -33.89 -26.28 57.51
N GLU A 360 -35.22 -26.21 57.62
CA GLU A 360 -35.98 -25.31 58.50
C GLU A 360 -35.52 -25.45 59.97
N ASP A 361 -35.36 -24.33 60.67
CA ASP A 361 -36.06 -24.03 61.93
C ASP A 361 -35.43 -22.81 62.64
N SER A 362 -36.31 -21.91 63.10
CA SER A 362 -36.14 -20.78 64.05
C SER A 362 -35.93 -19.38 63.48
#